data_AF-I1CUC8-F1
#
_entry.id   AF-I1CUC8-F1
#
_cell.length_a   1.000
_cell.length_b   1.000
_cell.length_c   1.000
_cell.angle_alpha   90.00
_cell.angle_beta   90.00
_cell.angle_gamma   90.00
#
_symmetry.space_group_name_H-M   'P 1'
#
loop_
_entity.id
_entity.type
_entity.pdbx_description
1 polymer ?
#
loop_
_entity_poly.entity_id
_entity_poly.type
_entity_poly.pdbx_seq_one_letter_code
_entity_poly.pdbx_strand_id
1 'polypeptide(L)'
;MSNSPQLLIKRLSEHAKLPTRGSAHAAGYDIYCAHDIIIPAKGKAIVATDISLAIPIGHYGRVAPRSGLASKHHLDTGAGVIDADYRGPLGVLMFNFSEQDYEVKRGDRVAQLILEKISTPEVVEVDSLEESVRGVGGFGSTGYQ
;
A
#
# COMPACT_ATOMS: atom_id res chain seq x y z
N MET A 1 17.36 21.58 14.22
CA MET A 1 16.76 20.29 14.62
C MET A 1 16.11 19.71 13.37
N SER A 2 16.55 18.53 12.89
CA SER A 2 15.89 17.90 11.74
C SER A 2 14.52 17.41 12.19
N ASN A 3 13.46 18.08 11.75
CA ASN A 3 12.11 17.66 12.06
C ASN A 3 11.86 16.38 11.25
N SER A 4 11.92 15.22 11.91
CA SER A 4 11.62 13.94 11.25
C SER A 4 10.20 14.01 10.66
N PRO A 5 9.98 13.55 9.42
CA PRO A 5 8.67 13.59 8.80
C PRO A 5 7.64 12.83 9.65
N GLN A 6 6.51 13.47 9.94
CA GLN A 6 5.44 12.91 10.79
C GLN A 6 4.29 12.40 9.93
N LEU A 7 3.87 11.15 10.15
CA LEU A 7 2.62 10.62 9.61
C LEU A 7 1.47 10.97 10.58
N LEU A 8 0.57 11.85 10.16
CA LEU A 8 -0.57 12.25 10.99
C LEU A 8 -1.76 11.33 10.69
N ILE A 9 -2.44 10.84 11.73
CA ILE A 9 -3.57 9.92 11.62
C ILE A 9 -4.78 10.48 12.39
N LYS A 10 -5.95 10.46 11.77
CA LYS A 10 -7.25 10.74 12.41
C LYS A 10 -8.08 9.47 12.41
N ARG A 11 -8.54 9.04 13.59
CA ARG A 11 -9.55 7.98 13.70
C ARG A 11 -10.93 8.54 13.32
N LEU A 12 -11.66 7.79 12.51
CA LEU A 12 -13.01 8.13 12.03
C LEU A 12 -14.10 7.38 12.82
N SER A 13 -13.73 6.34 13.56
CA SER A 13 -14.62 5.58 14.44
C SER A 13 -13.85 5.05 15.67
N GLU A 14 -14.59 4.45 16.60
CA GLU A 14 -14.03 3.74 17.76
C GLU A 14 -13.40 2.39 17.40
N HIS A 15 -13.71 1.83 16.22
CA HIS A 15 -13.15 0.57 15.74
C HIS A 15 -11.78 0.75 15.07
N ALA A 16 -11.46 1.98 14.68
CA ALA A 16 -10.18 2.33 14.09
C ALA A 16 -9.02 2.08 15.05
N LYS A 17 -7.97 1.41 14.54
CA LYS A 17 -6.71 1.21 15.27
C LYS A 17 -5.58 1.97 14.60
N LEU A 18 -4.74 2.63 15.40
CA LEU A 18 -3.59 3.34 14.89
C LEU A 18 -2.60 2.35 14.23
N PRO A 19 -2.03 2.69 13.07
CA PRO A 19 -1.00 1.86 12.43
C PRO A 19 0.19 1.63 13.37
N THR A 20 0.79 0.44 13.31
CA THR A 20 1.96 0.09 14.15
C THR A 20 3.06 -0.51 13.30
N ARG A 21 4.31 -0.43 13.75
CA ARG A 21 5.41 -1.14 13.08
C ARG A 21 5.65 -2.49 13.74
N GLY A 22 5.85 -3.52 12.93
CA GLY A 22 6.16 -4.87 13.41
C GLY A 22 7.57 -5.03 14.01
N SER A 23 8.49 -4.10 13.72
CA SER A 23 9.84 -4.07 14.29
C SER A 23 10.46 -2.66 14.24
N ALA A 24 11.65 -2.50 14.81
CA ALA A 24 12.38 -1.22 14.82
C ALA A 24 12.76 -0.69 13.42
N HIS A 25 12.86 -1.58 12.43
CA HIS A 25 13.25 -1.25 11.06
C HIS A 25 12.22 -1.74 10.03
N ALA A 26 11.00 -2.07 10.46
CA ALA A 26 9.94 -2.43 9.55
C ALA A 26 9.68 -1.27 8.57
N ALA A 27 9.67 -1.60 7.27
CA ALA A 27 9.45 -0.63 6.21
C ALA A 27 8.04 -0.03 6.26
N GLY A 28 7.05 -0.85 6.60
CA GLY A 28 5.65 -0.46 6.63
C GLY A 28 5.03 -0.43 8.03
N TYR A 29 3.94 0.32 8.14
CA TYR A 29 3.04 0.30 9.28
C TYR A 29 1.91 -0.69 9.00
N ASP A 30 1.73 -1.72 9.83
CA ASP A 30 0.60 -2.63 9.78
C ASP A 30 -0.72 -1.82 9.85
N ILE A 31 -1.62 -2.08 8.90
CA ILE A 31 -2.96 -1.48 8.78
C ILE A 31 -4.01 -2.49 9.24
N TYR A 32 -4.99 -2.00 9.99
CA TYR A 32 -5.97 -2.83 10.67
C TYR A 32 -7.35 -2.72 10.03
N CYS A 33 -8.06 -3.85 10.00
CA CYS A 33 -9.47 -3.92 9.65
C CYS A 33 -10.34 -3.31 10.76
N ALA A 34 -11.28 -2.43 10.41
CA ALA A 34 -12.22 -1.84 11.35
C ALA A 34 -13.53 -2.64 11.51
N HIS A 35 -13.90 -3.48 10.54
CA HIS A 35 -15.18 -4.20 10.52
C HIS A 35 -15.02 -5.59 9.91
N ASP A 36 -15.68 -6.60 10.49
CA ASP A 36 -15.69 -7.95 9.93
C ASP A 36 -16.12 -7.93 8.45
N ILE A 37 -15.37 -8.62 7.59
CA ILE A 37 -15.64 -8.68 6.15
C ILE A 37 -15.11 -9.98 5.56
N ILE A 38 -15.80 -10.47 4.53
CA ILE A 38 -15.35 -11.62 3.73
C ILE A 38 -14.74 -11.11 2.43
N ILE A 39 -13.56 -11.62 2.07
CA ILE A 39 -12.97 -11.46 0.75
C ILE A 39 -13.30 -12.72 -0.06
N PRO A 40 -14.23 -12.66 -1.03
CA PRO A 40 -14.69 -13.85 -1.72
C PRO A 40 -13.57 -14.59 -2.45
N ALA A 41 -13.66 -15.92 -2.53
CA ALA A 41 -12.81 -16.76 -3.38
C ALA A 41 -12.77 -16.20 -4.80
N LYS A 42 -11.59 -16.13 -5.41
CA LYS A 42 -11.36 -15.51 -6.74
C LYS A 42 -11.90 -14.09 -6.87
N GLY A 43 -12.08 -13.40 -5.75
CA GLY A 43 -12.77 -12.12 -5.68
C GLY A 43 -11.89 -11.01 -5.13
N LYS A 44 -12.56 -9.91 -4.80
CA LYS A 44 -11.95 -8.73 -4.19
C LYS A 44 -12.91 -8.04 -3.25
N ALA A 45 -12.37 -7.39 -2.23
CA ALA A 45 -13.13 -6.55 -1.31
C ALA A 45 -12.30 -5.34 -0.88
N ILE A 46 -12.96 -4.25 -0.51
CA ILE A 46 -12.31 -3.10 0.11
C ILE A 46 -12.50 -3.23 1.62
N VAL A 47 -11.41 -3.44 2.34
CA VAL A 47 -11.40 -3.49 3.80
C VAL A 47 -11.33 -2.06 4.34
N ALA A 48 -12.35 -1.67 5.10
CA ALA A 48 -12.40 -0.38 5.78
C ALA A 48 -11.44 -0.36 6.98
N THR A 49 -10.72 0.75 7.14
CA THR A 49 -9.74 0.94 8.24
C THR A 49 -10.18 1.97 9.27
N ASP A 50 -11.20 2.76 8.93
CA ASP A 50 -11.71 3.91 9.69
C ASP A 50 -10.63 4.89 10.13
N ILE A 51 -9.57 5.04 9.35
CA ILE A 51 -8.58 6.11 9.53
C ILE A 51 -8.52 7.01 8.30
N SER A 52 -8.25 8.29 8.55
CA SER A 52 -7.71 9.23 7.56
C SER A 52 -6.28 9.55 7.95
N LEU A 53 -5.47 9.94 6.97
CA LEU A 53 -4.05 10.17 7.17
C LEU A 53 -3.56 11.40 6.39
N ALA A 54 -2.49 12.01 6.87
CA ALA A 54 -1.73 13.02 6.14
C ALA A 54 -0.29 12.54 6.01
N ILE A 55 0.11 12.24 4.77
CA ILE A 55 1.45 11.78 4.44
C ILE A 55 2.38 12.98 4.31
N PRO A 56 3.63 12.88 4.81
CA PRO A 56 4.64 13.91 4.58
C PRO A 56 4.84 14.21 3.09
N ILE A 57 4.86 15.49 2.72
CA ILE A 57 5.19 15.93 1.37
C ILE A 57 6.52 15.33 0.91
N GLY A 58 6.60 14.97 -0.37
CA GLY A 58 7.72 14.24 -0.96
C GLY A 58 7.64 12.72 -0.77
N HIS A 59 6.53 12.23 -0.22
CA HIS A 59 6.22 10.80 -0.12
C HIS A 59 4.79 10.55 -0.60
N TYR A 60 4.52 9.32 -1.03
CA TYR A 60 3.17 8.77 -1.07
C TYR A 60 3.08 7.55 -0.16
N GLY A 61 1.87 7.11 0.13
CA GLY A 61 1.60 5.92 0.92
C GLY A 61 1.33 4.75 0.01
N ARG A 62 2.21 3.76 0.00
CA ARG A 62 1.94 2.50 -0.67
C ARG A 62 1.28 1.51 0.28
N VAL A 63 0.04 1.13 0.01
CA VAL A 63 -0.57 -0.06 0.60
C VAL A 63 0.06 -1.29 -0.04
N ALA A 64 0.72 -2.10 0.76
CA ALA A 64 1.51 -3.25 0.34
C ALA A 64 1.02 -4.54 1.01
N PRO A 65 1.19 -5.70 0.35
CA PRO A 65 0.73 -6.96 0.89
C PRO A 65 1.59 -7.39 2.09
N ARG A 66 0.99 -8.16 3.01
CA ARG A 66 1.72 -8.82 4.10
C ARG A 66 2.10 -10.22 3.63
N SER A 67 3.38 -10.57 3.73
CA SER A 67 3.91 -11.85 3.22
C SER A 67 3.21 -13.08 3.78
N GLY A 68 2.79 -13.05 5.05
CA GLY A 68 2.04 -14.15 5.67
C GLY A 68 0.66 -14.37 5.05
N LEU A 69 -0.03 -13.29 4.66
CA LEU A 69 -1.33 -13.38 4.00
C LEU A 69 -1.18 -13.86 2.55
N ALA A 70 -0.17 -13.35 1.84
CA ALA A 70 0.13 -13.78 0.48
C ALA A 70 0.50 -15.28 0.40
N SER A 71 1.45 -15.71 1.22
CA SER A 71 1.97 -17.08 1.16
C SER A 71 1.01 -18.15 1.69
N LYS A 72 0.19 -17.84 2.70
CA LYS A 72 -0.68 -18.84 3.35
C LYS A 72 -2.12 -18.83 2.84
N HIS A 73 -2.58 -17.70 2.32
CA HIS A 73 -3.99 -17.50 1.96
C HIS A 73 -4.18 -16.99 0.52
N HIS A 74 -3.09 -16.83 -0.24
CA HIS A 74 -3.13 -16.38 -1.64
C HIS A 74 -3.81 -15.00 -1.79
N LEU A 75 -3.57 -14.12 -0.81
CA LEU A 75 -4.10 -12.76 -0.79
C LEU A 75 -3.07 -11.74 -1.31
N ASP A 76 -3.55 -10.72 -2.01
CA ASP A 76 -2.73 -9.59 -2.47
C ASP A 76 -3.46 -8.25 -2.25
N THR A 77 -2.75 -7.14 -2.38
CA THR A 77 -3.30 -5.79 -2.31
C THR A 77 -3.29 -5.11 -3.66
N GLY A 78 -4.43 -4.54 -4.06
CA GLY A 78 -4.58 -3.76 -5.29
C GLY A 78 -4.52 -2.26 -5.07
N ALA A 79 -4.47 -1.51 -6.18
CA ALA A 79 -4.40 -0.05 -6.22
C ALA A 79 -3.23 0.50 -5.38
N GLY A 80 -3.50 0.84 -4.12
CA GLY A 80 -2.48 1.03 -3.10
C GLY A 80 -1.66 2.31 -3.19
N VAL A 81 -1.95 3.22 -4.11
CA VAL A 81 -1.36 4.57 -4.13
C VAL A 81 -2.25 5.50 -3.31
N ILE A 82 -1.73 5.98 -2.18
CA ILE A 82 -2.38 6.99 -1.32
C ILE A 82 -1.60 8.29 -1.44
N ASP A 83 -2.21 9.29 -2.07
CA ASP A 83 -1.59 10.59 -2.29
C ASP A 83 -1.41 11.39 -1.01
N ALA A 84 -0.40 12.28 -0.98
CA ALA A 84 -0.08 13.05 0.21
C ALA A 84 -1.12 14.10 0.59
N ASP A 85 -1.95 14.52 -0.36
CA ASP A 85 -3.07 15.44 -0.21
C ASP A 85 -4.40 14.73 0.05
N TYR A 86 -4.46 13.39 -0.01
CA TYR A 86 -5.66 12.64 0.32
C TYR A 86 -6.02 12.76 1.81
N ARG A 87 -7.28 13.09 2.11
CA ARG A 87 -7.81 13.21 3.49
C ARG A 87 -9.05 12.37 3.75
N GLY A 88 -9.47 11.56 2.79
CA GLY A 88 -10.61 10.67 2.94
C GLY A 88 -10.29 9.42 3.79
N PRO A 89 -11.25 8.50 3.95
CA PRO A 89 -11.04 7.24 4.64
C PRO A 89 -10.10 6.31 3.85
N LEU A 90 -9.09 5.76 4.50
CA LEU A 90 -8.21 4.75 3.90
C LEU A 90 -8.98 3.42 3.76
N GLY A 91 -9.09 2.93 2.53
CA GLY A 91 -9.53 1.58 2.22
C GLY A 91 -8.37 0.72 1.73
N VAL A 92 -8.37 -0.56 2.09
CA VAL A 92 -7.41 -1.55 1.57
C VAL A 92 -8.14 -2.44 0.57
N LEU A 93 -7.85 -2.27 -0.72
CA LEU A 93 -8.34 -3.19 -1.74
C LEU A 93 -7.55 -4.50 -1.66
N MET A 94 -8.23 -5.59 -1.30
CA MET A 94 -7.65 -6.91 -1.23
C MET A 94 -8.18 -7.80 -2.36
N PHE A 95 -7.27 -8.54 -3.00
CA PHE A 95 -7.58 -9.63 -3.91
C PHE A 95 -7.40 -10.96 -3.20
N ASN A 96 -8.32 -11.88 -3.45
CA ASN A 96 -8.20 -13.27 -3.03
C ASN A 96 -8.13 -14.15 -4.26
N PHE A 97 -6.95 -14.72 -4.53
CA PHE A 97 -6.73 -15.59 -5.67
C PHE A 97 -6.91 -17.08 -5.31
N SER A 98 -7.26 -17.40 -4.07
CA SER A 98 -7.56 -18.77 -3.65
C SER A 98 -8.97 -19.20 -4.08
N GLU A 99 -9.26 -20.49 -3.91
CA GLU A 99 -10.59 -21.09 -4.11
C GLU A 99 -11.47 -21.02 -2.85
N GLN A 100 -11.01 -20.39 -1.77
CA GLN A 100 -11.73 -20.32 -0.50
C GLN A 100 -11.97 -18.87 -0.10
N ASP A 101 -13.15 -18.58 0.43
CA ASP A 101 -13.43 -17.28 1.04
C ASP A 101 -12.48 -17.03 2.20
N TYR A 102 -12.02 -15.79 2.33
CA TYR A 102 -11.17 -15.37 3.44
C TYR A 102 -11.92 -14.43 4.36
N GLU A 103 -12.12 -14.84 5.61
CA GLU A 103 -12.73 -14.02 6.64
C GLU A 103 -11.67 -13.13 7.29
N VAL A 104 -11.91 -11.82 7.26
CA VAL A 104 -11.12 -10.81 7.97
C VAL A 104 -11.93 -10.34 9.16
N LYS A 105 -11.37 -10.43 10.36
CA LYS A 105 -11.99 -9.94 11.58
C LYS A 105 -11.56 -8.52 11.90
N ARG A 106 -12.43 -7.77 12.58
CA ARG A 106 -12.07 -6.48 13.17
C ARG A 106 -10.81 -6.62 14.01
N GLY A 107 -9.83 -5.75 13.76
CA GLY A 107 -8.55 -5.73 14.44
C GLY A 107 -7.47 -6.61 13.78
N ASP A 108 -7.80 -7.37 12.75
CA ASP A 108 -6.80 -8.08 11.95
C ASP A 108 -5.92 -7.13 11.17
N ARG A 109 -4.66 -7.51 10.99
CA ARG A 109 -3.68 -6.78 10.19
C ARG A 109 -3.77 -7.25 8.74
N VAL A 110 -4.27 -6.39 7.86
CA VAL A 110 -4.66 -6.78 6.49
C VAL A 110 -3.66 -6.37 5.43
N ALA A 111 -2.94 -5.27 5.66
CA ALA A 111 -1.93 -4.74 4.77
C ALA A 111 -0.88 -3.99 5.58
N GLN A 112 0.13 -3.44 4.90
CA GLN A 112 1.06 -2.49 5.51
C GLN A 112 1.16 -1.23 4.64
N LEU A 113 1.26 -0.07 5.27
CA LEU A 113 1.46 1.22 4.61
C LEU A 113 2.96 1.56 4.64
N ILE A 114 3.58 1.68 3.46
CA ILE A 114 4.98 2.10 3.31
C ILE A 114 4.97 3.55 2.83
N LEU A 115 5.76 4.41 3.48
CA LEU A 115 5.93 5.80 3.02
C LEU A 115 7.07 5.83 2.01
N GLU A 116 6.74 5.83 0.73
CA GLU A 116 7.72 5.80 -0.33
C GLU A 116 8.07 7.22 -0.77
N LYS A 117 9.36 7.53 -0.76
CA LYS A 117 9.88 8.82 -1.19
C LYS A 117 9.78 8.93 -2.71
N ILE A 118 9.27 10.05 -3.19
CA ILE A 118 9.07 10.32 -4.62
C ILE A 118 9.64 11.66 -5.03
N SER A 119 9.79 11.84 -6.34
CA SER A 119 9.98 13.13 -6.99
C SER A 119 8.80 13.36 -7.93
N THR A 120 8.29 14.58 -7.98
CA THR A 120 7.21 15.01 -8.87
C THR A 120 7.72 16.15 -9.76
N PRO A 121 8.64 15.89 -10.70
CA PRO A 121 9.15 16.92 -11.61
C PRO A 121 8.08 17.34 -12.62
N GLU A 122 8.24 18.53 -13.18
CA GLU A 122 7.47 18.96 -14.35
C GLU A 122 7.79 18.04 -15.54
N VAL A 123 6.76 17.74 -16.34
CA VAL A 123 6.91 16.97 -17.58
C VAL A 123 7.36 17.93 -18.69
N VAL A 124 8.49 17.61 -19.33
CA VAL A 124 9.06 18.41 -20.44
C VAL A 124 9.14 17.52 -21.68
N GLU A 125 8.48 17.92 -22.76
CA GLU A 125 8.54 17.26 -24.06
C GLU A 125 9.84 17.64 -24.80
N VAL A 126 10.48 16.65 -25.46
CA VAL A 126 11.72 16.82 -26.22
C VAL A 126 11.67 16.01 -27.51
N ASP A 127 12.39 16.45 -28.54
CA ASP A 127 12.44 15.75 -29.84
C ASP A 127 13.22 14.41 -29.78
N SER A 128 14.15 14.28 -28.83
CA SER A 128 14.97 13.07 -28.66
C SER A 128 15.49 12.91 -27.23
N LEU A 129 15.67 11.66 -26.78
CA LEU A 129 16.30 11.31 -25.50
C LEU A 129 17.78 10.95 -25.70
N GLU A 130 18.60 11.11 -24.65
CA GLU A 130 19.99 10.67 -24.64
C GLU A 130 20.11 9.15 -24.80
N GLU A 131 21.12 8.69 -25.54
CA GLU A 131 21.42 7.26 -25.64
C GLU A 131 21.87 6.71 -24.28
N SER A 132 21.46 5.47 -23.98
CA SER A 132 21.91 4.76 -22.78
C SER A 132 22.36 3.36 -23.13
N VAL A 133 23.20 2.76 -22.26
CA VAL A 133 23.68 1.37 -22.41
C VAL A 133 22.51 0.37 -22.55
N ARG A 134 21.36 0.65 -21.94
CA ARG A 134 20.17 -0.21 -22.04
C ARG A 134 19.40 0.01 -23.36
N GLY A 135 19.45 1.22 -23.93
CA GLY A 135 18.70 1.58 -25.13
C GLY A 135 17.21 1.24 -25.02
N VAL A 136 16.68 0.58 -26.05
CA VAL A 136 15.27 0.14 -26.13
C VAL A 136 15.00 -1.24 -25.51
N GLY A 137 15.98 -1.85 -24.82
CA GLY A 137 15.84 -3.18 -24.24
C GLY A 137 14.90 -3.24 -23.02
N GLY A 138 13.80 -3.99 -23.13
CA GLY A 138 12.83 -4.24 -22.06
C GLY A 138 12.25 -5.67 -22.10
N PHE A 139 11.34 -6.01 -21.18
CA PHE A 139 10.58 -7.27 -21.18
C PHE A 139 11.43 -8.56 -21.30
N GLY A 140 12.45 -8.72 -20.45
CA GLY A 140 13.31 -9.90 -20.48
C GLY A 140 14.52 -9.78 -21.42
N SER A 141 14.88 -8.56 -21.85
CA SER A 141 16.04 -8.29 -22.73
C SER A 141 17.41 -8.70 -22.16
N THR A 142 17.50 -9.03 -20.86
CA THR A 142 18.70 -9.58 -20.22
C THR A 142 18.64 -11.09 -19.99
N GLY A 143 17.61 -11.77 -20.51
CA GLY A 143 17.45 -13.22 -20.55
C GLY A 143 16.25 -13.77 -19.78
N TYR A 144 15.62 -14.78 -20.39
CA TYR A 144 15.05 -15.99 -19.77
C TYR A 144 15.38 -17.13 -20.75
N GLN A 145 16.25 -18.07 -20.34
CA GLN A 145 16.10 -19.46 -20.78
C GLN A 145 15.06 -20.11 -19.87
#